data_AF-A0A7C6S2R2-F1
#
_entry.id   AF-A0A7C6S2R2-F1
#
_cell.length_a   1.000
_cell.length_b   1.000
_cell.length_c   1.000
_cell.angle_alpha   90.00
_cell.angle_beta   90.00
_cell.angle_gamma   90.00
#
_symmetry.space_group_name_H-M   'P 1'
#
loop_
_entity.id
_entity.type
_entity.pdbx_description
1 polymer ?
#
loop_
_entity_poly.entity_id
_entity_poly.type
_entity_poly.pdbx_seq_one_letter_code
_entity_poly.pdbx_strand_id
1 'polypeptide(L)' 'RNFAITPNGKFLLVAGRDDNVVEVYRIDNKTGLLTNINQDIAIDMPVCIKFVAMN' A
#
# COMPACT_ATOMS: atom_id res chain seq x y z
N ARG A 1 0.56 -12.10 -4.14
CA ARG A 1 0.49 -11.04 -3.11
C ARG A 1 1.65 -10.09 -3.35
N ASN A 2 1.38 -8.83 -3.62
CA ASN A 2 2.39 -7.78 -3.80
C ASN A 2 2.07 -6.64 -2.84
N PHE A 3 3.10 -6.00 -2.32
CA PHE A 3 2.99 -4.80 -1.51
C PHE A 3 4.19 -3.90 -1.76
N ALA A 4 4.05 -2.62 -1.45
CA ALA A 4 5.15 -1.67 -1.52
C ALA A 4 5.04 -0.65 -0.37
N ILE A 5 6.18 -0.30 0.21
CA ILE A 5 6.28 0.80 1.17
C ILE A 5 6.59 2.07 0.39
N THR A 6 5.84 3.13 0.67
CA THR A 6 6.10 4.47 0.13
C THR A 6 7.55 4.90 0.38
N PRO A 7 8.20 5.66 -0.54
CA PRO A 7 9.60 6.04 -0.38
C PRO A 7 9.93 6.80 0.91
N ASN A 8 8.95 7.52 1.48
CA ASN A 8 9.10 8.23 2.76
C ASN A 8 8.85 7.34 4.00
N GLY A 9 8.58 6.05 3.81
CA GLY A 9 8.37 5.06 4.87
C GLY A 9 7.04 5.17 5.62
N LYS A 10 6.13 6.09 5.26
CA LYS A 10 4.93 6.37 6.08
C LYS A 10 3.78 5.40 5.86
N PHE A 11 3.69 4.80 4.68
CA PHE A 11 2.59 3.94 4.28
C PHE A 11 3.06 2.67 3.60
N LEU A 12 2.32 1.59 3.85
CA LEU A 12 2.36 0.32 3.14
C LEU A 12 1.10 0.24 2.26
N LEU A 13 1.28 -0.08 0.98
CA LEU A 13 0.21 -0.36 0.05
C LEU A 13 0.21 -1.86 -0.25
N VAL A 14 -0.96 -2.51 -0.18
CA VAL A 14 -1.12 -3.96 -0.39
C VAL A 14 -2.07 -4.19 -1.55
N ALA A 15 -1.62 -4.92 -2.58
CA ALA A 15 -2.46 -5.26 -3.73
C ALA A 15 -3.33 -6.48 -3.42
N GLY A 16 -4.64 -6.25 -3.24
CA GLY A 16 -5.68 -7.26 -3.08
C GLY A 16 -6.29 -7.65 -4.42
N ARG A 17 -5.70 -8.66 -5.08
CA ARG A 17 -6.13 -9.13 -6.42
C ARG A 17 -7.61 -9.51 -6.47
N ASP A 18 -8.05 -10.32 -5.51
CA ASP A 18 -9.42 -10.87 -5.55
C ASP A 18 -10.45 -9.91 -4.93
N ASP A 19 -9.97 -8.93 -4.16
CA ASP A 19 -10.78 -7.89 -3.51
C ASP A 19 -10.95 -6.62 -4.39
N ASN A 20 -10.24 -6.55 -5.52
CA ASN A 20 -10.24 -5.41 -6.44
C ASN A 20 -9.89 -4.07 -5.79
N VAL A 21 -8.96 -4.10 -4.83
CA VAL A 21 -8.48 -2.91 -4.13
C VAL A 21 -6.97 -2.96 -3.89
N VAL A 22 -6.36 -1.78 -3.80
CA VAL A 22 -5.10 -1.59 -3.07
C VAL A 22 -5.44 -1.02 -1.70
N GLU A 23 -5.27 -1.84 -0.67
CA GLU A 23 -5.44 -1.41 0.72
C GLU A 23 -4.26 -0.52 1.15
N VAL A 24 -4.54 0.48 2.00
CA VAL A 24 -3.53 1.42 2.49
C VAL A 24 -3.41 1.34 4.00
N TYR A 25 -2.18 1.15 4.47
CA TYR A 25 -1.85 1.05 5.88
C TYR A 25 -0.85 2.14 6.26
N ARG A 26 -1.08 2.85 7.36
CA ARG A 26 -0.08 3.72 7.99
C ARG A 26 0.89 2.86 8.79
N ILE A 27 2.18 3.16 8.67
CA ILE A 27 3.25 2.51 9.43
C ILE A 27 3.58 3.38 10.65
N ASP A 28 3.58 2.77 11.84
CA ASP A 28 4.20 3.39 13.01
C ASP A 28 5.73 3.24 12.93
N ASN A 29 6.45 4.35 12.76
CA ASN A 29 7.90 4.32 12.51
C ASN A 29 8.75 3.85 13.72
N LYS A 30 8.17 3.76 14.92
CA LYS A 30 8.90 3.29 16.11
C LYS A 30 8.74 1.78 16.31
N THR A 31 7.57 1.26 15.98
CA THR A 31 7.17 -0.12 16.29
C THR A 31 7.01 -1.01 15.07
N GLY A 32 6.84 -0.43 13.88
CA GLY A 32 6.52 -1.12 12.64
C GLY A 32 5.06 -1.58 12.54
N LEU A 33 4.21 -1.29 13.53
CA LEU A 33 2.80 -1.68 13.51
C LEU A 33 2.04 -0.96 12.39
N LEU A 34 1.07 -1.67 11.83
CA LEU A 34 0.27 -1.22 10.70
C LEU A 34 -1.13 -0.84 11.19
N THR A 35 -1.63 0.30 10.74
CA THR A 35 -3.02 0.70 10.93
C THR A 35 -3.68 0.89 9.58
N ASN A 36 -4.72 0.12 9.25
CA ASN A 36 -5.51 0.36 8.06
C ASN A 36 -6.15 1.75 8.16
N ILE A 37 -5.98 2.60 7.14
CA ILE A 37 -6.53 3.97 7.14
C ILE A 37 -7.89 4.08 6.45
N ASN A 38 -8.43 2.96 5.94
CA ASN A 38 -9.69 2.84 5.22
C ASN A 38 -9.77 3.81 4.02
N GLN A 39 -8.67 3.93 3.27
CA GLN A 39 -8.57 4.72 2.04
C GLN A 39 -8.16 3.83 0.87
N ASP A 40 -8.95 2.79 0.65
CA ASP A 40 -8.67 1.81 -0.38
C ASP A 40 -8.75 2.44 -1.77
N ILE A 41 -7.82 2.04 -2.65
CA ILE A 41 -7.81 2.45 -4.05
C ILE A 41 -8.47 1.34 -4.85
N ALA A 42 -9.68 1.59 -5.36
CA ALA A 42 -10.38 0.63 -6.21
C ALA A 42 -9.67 0.47 -7.56
N ILE A 43 -9.32 -0.77 -7.90
CA ILE A 43 -8.68 -1.14 -9.16
C ILE A 43 -8.91 -2.63 -9.40
N ASP A 44 -9.19 -3.01 -10.65
CA ASP A 44 -9.46 -4.41 -10.97
C ASP A 44 -8.17 -5.26 -10.89
N MET A 45 -8.23 -6.35 -10.12
CA MET A 45 -7.20 -7.37 -10.00
C MET A 45 -5.75 -6.85 -9.86
N PRO A 46 -5.43 -5.96 -8.90
CA PRO A 46 -4.08 -5.42 -8.75
C PRO A 46 -3.09 -6.51 -8.34
N VAL A 47 -1.95 -6.57 -9.04
CA VAL A 47 -0.91 -7.59 -8.79
C VAL A 47 0.49 -7.03 -8.59
N CYS A 48 0.74 -5.76 -8.93
CA CYS A 48 2.06 -5.14 -8.83
C CYS A 48 1.96 -3.64 -8.53
N ILE A 49 2.73 -3.18 -7.54
CA ILE A 49 2.86 -1.77 -7.14
C ILE A 49 4.33 -1.38 -7.30
N LYS A 50 4.57 -0.25 -7.97
CA LYS A 50 5.90 0.36 -8.13
C LYS A 50 5.78 1.87 -7.95
N PHE A 51 6.76 2.44 -7.26
CA PHE A 51 6.93 3.90 -7.17
C PHE A 51 7.88 4.36 -8.26
N VAL A 52 7.60 5.52 -8.84
CA VAL A 52 8.44 6.19 -9.83
C VAL A 52 9.00 7.45 -9.17
N ALA A 53 10.30 7.72 -9.37
CA ALA A 53 10.89 8.97 -8.97
C ALA A 53 10.38 10.09 -9.88
N MET A 54 9.93 11.21 -9.31
CA MET A 54 9.65 12.41 -10.10
C MET A 54 10.96 13.15 -10.31
N ASN A 55 11.36 13.30 -11.57
CA ASN A 55 12.51 14.10 -12.00
C ASN A 55 12.18 15.60 -11.97
#